data_AF-A0A7R9TW50-F1
#
_entry.id   AF-A0A7R9TW50-F1
#
_cell.length_a   1.000
_cell.length_b   1.000
_cell.length_c   1.000
_cell.angle_alpha   90.00
_cell.angle_beta   90.00
_cell.angle_gamma   90.00
#
_symmetry.space_group_name_H-M   'P 1'
#
loop_
_entity.id
_entity.type
_entity.pdbx_description
1 polymer ?
#
loop_
_entity_poly.entity_id
_entity_poly.type
_entity_poly.pdbx_seq_one_letter_code
_entity_poly.pdbx_strand_id
1 'polypeptide(L)'
;AMDQMADAATQAAEAARAAAAKAADVAASIDLSELSDAATQAAEAARAAAAKAADAAASLDIDLNAHAGALRTALAGATPQLRAAADAFAAVPFYWALLGHCVAMNLLFKGKYRDNWLKSFWVAFIGAFGGGTMMNLLSYQPVSWLADNNMVYMFFAVWYAINYLPSFGLVPALANFVPVRIASKAASTLLRAQLLIAMVDAGVKAHPGQWYTPLFYGTVAATGGKFIADAVAAISGESTLSSFYMPEWAVRSGFIGSVVYVLLAYSPLGDYEPLLEAELAAAAVTTLFLAHTVASDLLDDPLDWTAPFEWIFHLVTRVPPSKSDAIFDEAVAEATPSAGPAPSATPSRIEAPSTSTTPAPPKRRTLPKRK
;
A
#
# COMPACT_ATOMS: atom_id res chain seq x y z
N ALA A 1 4.13 22.31 -25.00
CA ALA A 1 3.08 21.33 -24.70
C ALA A 1 3.08 20.95 -23.21
N MET A 2 4.12 20.30 -22.67
CA MET A 2 4.19 20.00 -21.23
C MET A 2 4.17 21.25 -20.33
N ASP A 3 4.93 22.30 -20.67
CA ASP A 3 4.89 23.57 -19.90
C ASP A 3 3.51 24.21 -19.92
N GLN A 4 2.81 24.13 -21.06
CA GLN A 4 1.44 24.64 -21.19
C GLN A 4 0.43 23.81 -20.38
N MET A 5 0.64 22.50 -20.22
CA MET A 5 -0.15 21.65 -19.32
C MET A 5 0.15 21.96 -17.86
N ALA A 6 1.41 22.13 -17.50
CA ALA A 6 1.82 22.51 -16.14
C ALA A 6 1.22 23.87 -15.77
N ASP A 7 1.28 24.86 -16.67
CA ASP A 7 0.68 26.18 -16.50
C ASP A 7 -0.85 26.10 -16.42
N ALA A 8 -1.50 25.31 -17.27
CA ALA A 8 -2.96 25.16 -17.25
C ALA A 8 -3.45 24.43 -15.99
N ALA A 9 -2.73 23.39 -15.54
CA ALA A 9 -3.02 22.69 -14.29
C ALA A 9 -2.79 23.59 -13.07
N THR A 10 -1.73 24.42 -13.10
CA THR A 10 -1.42 25.39 -12.05
C THR A 10 -2.50 26.48 -11.97
N GLN A 11 -2.91 27.05 -13.11
CA GLN A 11 -4.02 28.00 -13.18
C GLN A 11 -5.35 27.40 -12.70
N ALA A 12 -5.63 26.14 -13.03
CA ALA A 12 -6.82 25.44 -12.57
C ALA A 12 -6.80 25.19 -11.05
N ALA A 13 -5.63 24.81 -10.50
CA ALA A 13 -5.44 24.62 -9.07
C ALA A 13 -5.54 25.93 -8.29
N GLU A 14 -4.97 27.03 -8.81
CA GLU A 14 -5.08 28.37 -8.24
C GLU A 14 -6.53 28.87 -8.26
N ALA A 15 -7.25 28.68 -9.36
CA ALA A 15 -8.66 29.04 -9.47
C ALA A 15 -9.53 28.23 -8.48
N ALA A 16 -9.26 26.92 -8.34
CA ALA A 16 -9.96 26.08 -7.38
C ALA A 16 -9.67 26.49 -5.92
N ARG A 17 -8.42 26.83 -5.59
CA ARG A 17 -8.05 27.36 -4.27
C ARG A 17 -8.71 28.70 -3.97
N ALA A 18 -8.74 29.61 -4.94
CA ALA A 18 -9.40 30.91 -4.79
C ALA A 18 -10.92 30.75 -4.58
N ALA A 19 -11.56 29.83 -5.29
CA ALA A 19 -12.97 29.51 -5.12
C ALA A 19 -13.26 28.88 -3.74
N ALA A 20 -12.41 27.95 -3.28
CA ALA A 20 -12.54 27.33 -1.96
C ALA A 20 -12.34 28.35 -0.82
N ALA A 21 -11.36 29.24 -0.94
CA ALA A 21 -11.13 30.32 0.03
C ALA A 21 -12.34 31.27 0.11
N LYS A 22 -12.92 31.65 -1.04
CA LYS A 22 -14.14 32.47 -1.10
C LYS A 22 -15.34 31.75 -0.47
N ALA A 23 -15.50 30.45 -0.72
CA ALA A 23 -16.56 29.65 -0.10
C ALA A 23 -16.41 29.53 1.42
N ALA A 24 -15.18 29.45 1.93
CA ALA A 24 -14.89 29.45 3.35
C ALA A 24 -15.23 30.80 4.02
N ASP A 25 -14.92 31.93 3.38
CA ASP A 25 -15.29 33.27 3.84
C ASP A 25 -16.82 33.47 3.87
N VAL A 26 -17.54 32.98 2.86
CA VAL A 26 -19.01 33.04 2.81
C VAL A 26 -19.68 32.09 3.80
N ALA A 27 -19.09 30.91 4.04
CA ALA A 27 -19.56 30.00 5.08
C ALA A 27 -19.46 30.63 6.48
N ALA A 28 -18.51 31.53 6.70
CA ALA A 28 -18.36 32.27 7.95
C ALA A 28 -19.43 33.38 8.15
N SER A 29 -20.12 33.85 7.10
CA SER A 29 -21.09 34.96 7.18
C SER A 29 -22.57 34.55 7.31
N ILE A 30 -22.88 33.24 7.35
CA ILE A 30 -24.26 32.69 7.51
C ILE A 30 -25.28 33.31 6.52
N ASP A 31 -24.90 33.47 5.24
CA ASP A 31 -25.89 33.68 4.17
C ASP A 31 -25.92 32.46 3.23
N LEU A 32 -26.94 31.63 3.41
CA LEU A 32 -27.13 30.38 2.66
C LEU A 32 -27.37 30.62 1.16
N SER A 33 -27.86 31.80 0.78
CA SER A 33 -28.09 32.13 -0.63
C SER A 33 -26.79 32.39 -1.37
N GLU A 34 -25.87 33.13 -0.76
CA GLU A 34 -24.53 33.40 -1.31
C GLU A 34 -23.66 32.13 -1.39
N LEU A 35 -23.83 31.19 -0.45
CA LEU A 35 -23.13 29.91 -0.46
C LEU A 35 -23.53 29.04 -1.67
N SER A 36 -24.82 29.02 -2.01
CA SER A 36 -25.35 28.28 -3.16
C SER A 36 -24.82 28.85 -4.49
N ASP A 37 -24.78 30.19 -4.60
CA ASP A 37 -24.27 30.87 -5.80
C ASP A 37 -22.75 30.68 -5.94
N ALA A 38 -22.01 30.73 -4.83
CA ALA A 38 -20.57 30.46 -4.82
C ALA A 38 -20.25 29.00 -5.20
N ALA A 39 -21.01 28.02 -4.70
CA ALA A 39 -20.88 26.62 -5.08
C ALA A 39 -21.18 26.39 -6.56
N THR A 40 -22.19 27.08 -7.10
CA THR A 40 -22.55 27.02 -8.53
C THR A 40 -21.45 27.62 -9.40
N GLN A 41 -20.90 28.78 -9.04
CA GLN A 41 -19.76 29.38 -9.74
C GLN A 41 -18.51 28.49 -9.70
N ALA A 42 -18.22 27.86 -8.56
CA ALA A 42 -17.10 26.93 -8.44
C ALA A 42 -17.28 25.69 -9.34
N ALA A 43 -18.51 25.15 -9.41
CA ALA A 43 -18.82 24.03 -10.30
C ALA A 43 -18.72 24.40 -11.79
N GLU A 44 -19.14 25.60 -12.18
CA GLU A 44 -18.99 26.10 -13.55
C GLU A 44 -17.53 26.34 -13.93
N ALA A 45 -16.73 26.92 -13.03
CA ALA A 45 -15.30 27.12 -13.23
C ALA A 45 -14.56 25.77 -13.37
N ALA A 46 -14.90 24.78 -12.55
CA ALA A 46 -14.36 23.43 -12.64
C ALA A 46 -14.73 22.74 -13.98
N ARG A 47 -15.97 22.92 -14.45
CA ARG A 47 -16.40 22.40 -15.77
C ARG A 47 -15.66 23.06 -16.93
N ALA A 48 -15.47 24.38 -16.87
CA ALA A 48 -14.72 25.12 -17.89
C ALA A 48 -13.25 24.69 -17.93
N ALA A 49 -12.62 24.48 -16.76
CA ALA A 49 -11.26 23.96 -16.67
C ALA A 49 -11.14 22.52 -17.23
N ALA A 50 -12.10 21.65 -16.92
CA ALA A 50 -12.14 20.29 -17.43
C ALA A 50 -12.35 20.25 -18.96
N ALA A 51 -13.19 21.12 -19.51
CA ALA A 51 -13.38 21.24 -20.96
C ALA A 51 -12.09 21.71 -21.67
N LYS A 52 -11.40 22.71 -21.11
CA LYS A 52 -10.12 23.19 -21.64
C LYS A 52 -9.02 22.11 -21.58
N ALA A 53 -9.00 21.29 -20.53
CA ALA A 53 -8.09 20.15 -20.43
C ALA A 53 -8.43 19.05 -21.45
N ALA A 54 -9.72 18.81 -21.72
CA ALA A 54 -10.16 17.86 -22.74
C ALA A 54 -9.81 18.34 -24.17
N ASP A 55 -9.96 19.63 -24.48
CA ASP A 55 -9.57 20.21 -25.76
C ASP A 55 -8.03 20.20 -25.96
N ALA A 56 -7.27 20.42 -24.87
CA ALA A 56 -5.81 20.26 -24.88
C ALA A 56 -5.41 18.79 -25.12
N ALA A 57 -6.11 17.84 -24.51
CA ALA A 57 -5.91 16.41 -24.75
C ALA A 57 -6.33 15.98 -26.17
N ALA A 58 -7.35 16.61 -26.75
CA ALA A 58 -7.83 16.32 -28.12
C ALA A 58 -6.93 16.93 -29.21
N SER A 59 -6.18 17.99 -28.91
CA SER A 59 -5.19 18.61 -29.82
C SER A 59 -3.79 17.98 -29.71
N LEU A 60 -3.62 17.04 -28.79
CA LEU A 60 -2.43 16.21 -28.65
C LEU A 60 -2.44 15.13 -29.73
N ASP A 61 -2.00 15.50 -30.94
CA ASP A 61 -1.45 14.54 -31.90
C ASP A 61 -0.14 14.01 -31.31
N ILE A 62 -0.27 13.09 -30.35
CA ILE A 62 0.87 12.44 -29.72
C ILE A 62 1.47 11.56 -30.79
N ASP A 63 2.56 12.05 -31.40
CA ASP A 63 3.45 11.19 -32.14
C ASP A 63 4.10 10.21 -31.15
N LEU A 64 3.37 9.12 -30.89
CA LEU A 64 3.78 8.03 -30.02
C LEU A 64 5.13 7.47 -30.46
N ASN A 65 5.46 7.55 -31.76
CA ASN A 65 6.74 7.10 -32.28
C ASN A 65 7.87 8.07 -31.90
N ALA A 66 7.65 9.38 -31.98
CA ALA A 66 8.63 10.37 -31.52
C ALA A 66 8.89 10.25 -30.01
N HIS A 67 7.85 10.07 -29.21
CA HIS A 67 8.00 9.87 -27.76
C HIS A 67 8.64 8.52 -27.41
N ALA A 68 8.30 7.45 -28.13
CA ALA A 68 8.98 6.17 -27.99
C ALA A 68 10.47 6.28 -28.37
N GLY A 69 10.82 7.03 -29.40
CA GLY A 69 12.21 7.28 -29.81
C GLY A 69 13.00 8.07 -28.76
N ALA A 70 12.41 9.13 -28.19
CA ALA A 70 13.00 9.90 -27.11
C ALA A 70 13.20 9.03 -25.84
N LEU A 71 12.20 8.23 -25.48
CA LEU A 71 12.27 7.31 -24.36
C LEU A 71 13.37 6.25 -24.58
N ARG A 72 13.44 5.64 -25.76
CA ARG A 72 14.52 4.69 -26.11
C ARG A 72 15.90 5.33 -25.96
N THR A 73 16.06 6.57 -26.41
CA THR A 73 17.33 7.30 -26.31
C THR A 73 17.70 7.56 -24.84
N ALA A 74 16.74 7.98 -24.01
CA ALA A 74 16.96 8.19 -22.58
C ALA A 74 17.31 6.87 -21.86
N LEU A 75 16.61 5.78 -22.18
CA LEU A 75 16.85 4.45 -21.62
C LEU A 75 18.20 3.88 -22.04
N ALA A 76 18.64 4.12 -23.28
CA ALA A 76 19.98 3.76 -23.74
C ALA A 76 21.07 4.47 -22.91
N GLY A 77 20.88 5.76 -22.59
CA GLY A 77 21.78 6.52 -21.72
C GLY A 77 21.83 6.01 -20.27
N ALA A 78 20.71 5.47 -19.76
CA ALA A 78 20.59 4.92 -18.40
C ALA A 78 21.00 3.44 -18.28
N THR A 79 21.28 2.77 -19.40
CA THR A 79 21.53 1.32 -19.44
C THR A 79 22.70 0.88 -18.53
N PRO A 80 23.86 1.58 -18.48
CA PRO A 80 24.95 1.20 -17.58
C PRO A 80 24.54 1.24 -16.09
N GLN A 81 23.76 2.24 -15.69
CA GLN A 81 23.29 2.41 -14.31
C GLN A 81 22.25 1.34 -13.96
N LEU A 82 21.33 1.04 -14.88
CA LEU A 82 20.35 -0.03 -14.70
C LEU A 82 21.02 -1.40 -14.60
N ARG A 83 22.07 -1.66 -15.39
CA ARG A 83 22.84 -2.90 -15.29
C ARG A 83 23.56 -3.02 -13.95
N ALA A 84 24.23 -1.96 -13.50
CA ALA A 84 24.85 -1.93 -12.18
C ALA A 84 23.82 -2.14 -11.05
N ALA A 85 22.60 -1.58 -11.19
CA ALA A 85 21.51 -1.82 -10.25
C ALA A 85 21.03 -3.28 -10.29
N ALA A 86 20.88 -3.88 -11.48
CA ALA A 86 20.53 -5.29 -11.65
C ALA A 86 21.54 -6.21 -10.94
N ASP A 87 22.83 -5.98 -11.18
CA ASP A 87 23.93 -6.72 -10.54
C ASP A 87 23.88 -6.57 -9.01
N ALA A 88 23.63 -5.36 -8.52
CA ALA A 88 23.51 -5.09 -7.09
C ALA A 88 22.30 -5.80 -6.45
N PHE A 89 21.15 -5.83 -7.13
CA PHE A 89 19.96 -6.53 -6.64
C PHE A 89 20.14 -8.05 -6.66
N ALA A 90 20.77 -8.58 -7.71
CA ALA A 90 21.08 -10.01 -7.83
C ALA A 90 22.11 -10.48 -6.79
N ALA A 91 23.00 -9.59 -6.34
CA ALA A 91 23.98 -9.88 -5.32
C ALA A 91 23.38 -10.04 -3.90
N VAL A 92 22.14 -9.58 -3.66
CA VAL A 92 21.49 -9.71 -2.35
C VAL A 92 20.97 -11.15 -2.17
N PRO A 93 21.50 -11.94 -1.22
CA PRO A 93 21.03 -13.31 -1.06
C PRO A 93 19.60 -13.33 -0.51
N PHE A 94 18.79 -14.25 -1.02
CA PHE A 94 17.36 -14.34 -0.72
C PHE A 94 17.05 -14.33 0.79
N TYR A 95 17.77 -15.12 1.60
CA TYR A 95 17.51 -15.19 3.03
C TYR A 95 17.81 -13.89 3.78
N TRP A 96 18.74 -13.06 3.31
CA TRP A 96 18.98 -11.73 3.89
C TRP A 96 17.86 -10.75 3.55
N ALA A 97 17.39 -10.76 2.30
CA ALA A 97 16.23 -9.97 1.91
C ALA A 97 14.97 -10.42 2.68
N LEU A 98 14.80 -11.72 2.86
CA LEU A 98 13.68 -12.30 3.60
C LEU A 98 13.73 -11.96 5.09
N LEU A 99 14.92 -11.91 5.70
CA LEU A 99 15.07 -11.46 7.09
C LEU A 99 14.63 -10.01 7.25
N GLY A 100 15.09 -9.12 6.36
CA GLY A 100 14.66 -7.71 6.35
C GLY A 100 13.15 -7.57 6.13
N HIS A 101 12.57 -8.36 5.24
CA HIS A 101 11.12 -8.43 5.05
C HIS A 101 10.38 -8.87 6.31
N CYS A 102 10.85 -9.91 6.99
CA CYS A 102 10.27 -10.38 8.25
C CYS A 102 10.31 -9.28 9.33
N VAL A 103 11.40 -8.53 9.44
CA VAL A 103 11.51 -7.39 10.38
C VAL A 103 10.51 -6.30 10.01
N ALA A 104 10.47 -5.87 8.74
CA ALA A 104 9.56 -4.82 8.28
C ALA A 104 8.09 -5.18 8.53
N MET A 105 7.69 -6.41 8.20
CA MET A 105 6.30 -6.86 8.38
C MET A 105 5.95 -6.99 9.86
N ASN A 106 6.83 -7.55 10.69
CA ASN A 106 6.55 -7.64 12.12
C ASN A 106 6.47 -6.27 12.82
N LEU A 107 7.22 -5.27 12.34
CA LEU A 107 7.07 -3.89 12.80
C LEU A 107 5.70 -3.30 12.38
N LEU A 108 5.24 -3.58 11.16
CA LEU A 108 3.94 -3.11 10.67
C LEU A 108 2.75 -3.66 11.48
N PHE A 109 2.84 -4.91 11.92
CA PHE A 109 1.80 -5.57 12.73
C PHE A 109 2.03 -5.42 14.25
N LYS A 110 3.09 -4.73 14.68
CA LYS A 110 3.44 -4.62 16.10
C LYS A 110 2.30 -3.99 16.89
N GLY A 111 1.92 -4.63 17.99
CA GLY A 111 0.86 -4.17 18.89
C GLY A 111 -0.55 -4.56 18.44
N LYS A 112 -0.76 -4.97 17.18
CA LYS A 112 -2.04 -5.54 16.74
C LYS A 112 -2.24 -6.92 17.35
N TYR A 113 -3.43 -7.15 17.89
CA TYR A 113 -3.85 -8.43 18.48
C TYR A 113 -2.96 -8.90 19.64
N ARG A 114 -2.41 -7.98 20.44
CA ARG A 114 -1.49 -8.30 21.55
C ARG A 114 -2.07 -9.33 22.53
N ASP A 115 -3.37 -9.25 22.80
CA ASP A 115 -4.05 -10.16 23.73
C ASP A 115 -4.33 -11.54 23.12
N ASN A 116 -4.13 -11.71 21.81
CA ASN A 116 -4.37 -12.94 21.07
C ASN A 116 -3.12 -13.32 20.27
N TRP A 117 -2.10 -13.85 20.94
CA TRP A 117 -0.79 -14.16 20.33
C TRP A 117 -0.89 -15.00 19.07
N LEU A 118 -1.78 -16.01 19.05
CA LEU A 118 -1.96 -16.90 17.91
C LEU A 118 -2.55 -16.15 16.70
N LYS A 119 -3.54 -15.28 16.94
CA LYS A 119 -4.10 -14.40 15.90
C LYS A 119 -3.02 -13.43 15.41
N SER A 120 -2.28 -12.79 16.31
CA SER A 120 -1.18 -11.87 15.98
C SER A 120 -0.16 -12.51 15.04
N PHE A 121 0.30 -13.73 15.36
CA PHE A 121 1.25 -14.46 14.53
C PHE A 121 0.67 -14.76 13.14
N TRP A 122 -0.50 -15.40 13.06
CA TRP A 122 -1.03 -15.85 11.77
C TRP A 122 -1.47 -14.70 10.87
N VAL A 123 -2.04 -13.63 11.41
CA VAL A 123 -2.39 -12.44 10.60
C VAL A 123 -1.13 -11.79 10.05
N ALA A 124 -0.09 -11.60 10.88
CA ALA A 124 1.17 -11.01 10.45
C ALA A 124 1.88 -11.91 9.42
N PHE A 125 1.92 -13.22 9.66
CA PHE A 125 2.58 -14.20 8.80
C PHE A 125 1.88 -14.26 7.43
N ILE A 126 0.56 -14.47 7.41
CA ILE A 126 -0.20 -14.55 6.16
C ILE A 126 -0.19 -13.21 5.43
N GLY A 127 -0.24 -12.08 6.16
CA GLY A 127 -0.08 -10.74 5.59
C GLY A 127 1.29 -10.54 4.93
N ALA A 128 2.37 -11.06 5.51
CA ALA A 128 3.72 -10.96 4.95
C ALA A 128 3.88 -11.80 3.68
N PHE A 129 3.38 -13.04 3.67
CA PHE A 129 3.52 -13.99 2.56
C PHE A 129 2.31 -14.05 1.62
N GLY A 130 1.37 -13.10 1.74
CA GLY A 130 0.08 -13.20 1.08
C GLY A 130 0.15 -13.07 -0.43
N GLY A 131 1.07 -12.26 -0.96
CA GLY A 131 1.29 -12.12 -2.42
C GLY A 131 1.62 -13.46 -3.08
N GLY A 132 2.66 -14.13 -2.57
CA GLY A 132 3.07 -15.44 -3.08
C GLY A 132 2.02 -16.52 -2.81
N THR A 133 1.33 -16.45 -1.67
CA THR A 133 0.24 -17.39 -1.34
C THR A 133 -0.91 -17.30 -2.34
N MET A 134 -1.41 -16.09 -2.60
CA MET A 134 -2.50 -15.89 -3.56
C MET A 134 -2.10 -16.34 -4.96
N MET A 135 -0.89 -15.99 -5.40
CA MET A 135 -0.44 -16.38 -6.74
C MET A 135 -0.25 -17.88 -6.91
N ASN A 136 0.30 -18.56 -5.90
CA ASN A 136 0.38 -20.02 -5.92
C ASN A 136 -1.01 -20.65 -6.00
N LEU A 137 -1.99 -20.16 -5.22
CA LEU A 137 -3.37 -20.65 -5.28
C LEU A 137 -4.02 -20.41 -6.64
N LEU A 138 -3.86 -19.20 -7.22
CA LEU A 138 -4.40 -18.85 -8.54
C LEU A 138 -3.77 -19.65 -9.68
N SER A 139 -2.50 -20.03 -9.53
CA SER A 139 -1.75 -20.82 -10.51
C SER A 139 -1.78 -22.33 -10.23
N TYR A 140 -2.61 -22.78 -9.27
CA TYR A 140 -2.71 -24.18 -8.82
C TYR A 140 -1.34 -24.80 -8.42
N GLN A 141 -0.43 -23.99 -7.89
CA GLN A 141 0.88 -24.39 -7.39
C GLN A 141 0.85 -24.59 -5.87
N PRO A 142 1.72 -25.43 -5.30
CA PRO A 142 1.86 -25.55 -3.86
C PRO A 142 2.32 -24.22 -3.26
N VAL A 143 1.78 -23.87 -2.10
CA VAL A 143 2.12 -22.62 -1.39
C VAL A 143 3.57 -22.68 -0.89
N SER A 144 4.42 -21.75 -1.33
CA SER A 144 5.88 -21.82 -1.12
C SER A 144 6.31 -21.97 0.35
N TRP A 145 5.66 -21.29 1.28
CA TRP A 145 6.01 -21.38 2.71
C TRP A 145 5.56 -22.69 3.38
N LEU A 146 4.68 -23.48 2.74
CA LEU A 146 4.40 -24.86 3.16
C LEU A 146 5.46 -25.84 2.65
N ALA A 147 6.21 -25.46 1.61
CA ALA A 147 7.28 -26.27 1.05
C ALA A 147 8.65 -26.01 1.71
N ASP A 148 8.89 -24.80 2.23
CA ASP A 148 10.13 -24.44 2.93
C ASP A 148 9.87 -24.01 4.39
N ASN A 149 10.22 -24.90 5.32
CA ASN A 149 10.11 -24.65 6.76
C ASN A 149 10.94 -23.45 7.23
N ASN A 150 12.02 -23.09 6.51
CA ASN A 150 12.89 -21.98 6.91
C ASN A 150 12.16 -20.64 6.89
N MET A 151 11.21 -20.45 5.97
CA MET A 151 10.41 -19.22 5.90
C MET A 151 9.57 -19.05 7.18
N VAL A 152 8.93 -20.12 7.62
CA VAL A 152 8.11 -20.15 8.84
C VAL A 152 8.98 -19.92 10.07
N TYR A 153 10.11 -20.62 10.18
CA TYR A 153 11.02 -20.48 11.33
C TYR A 153 11.60 -19.08 11.44
N MET A 154 12.03 -18.48 10.33
CA MET A 154 12.61 -17.15 10.37
C MET A 154 11.57 -16.09 10.71
N PHE A 155 10.38 -16.16 10.13
CA PHE A 155 9.30 -15.23 10.48
C PHE A 155 8.90 -15.38 11.94
N PHE A 156 8.75 -16.61 12.43
CA PHE A 156 8.43 -16.89 13.84
C PHE A 156 9.51 -16.36 14.79
N ALA A 157 10.79 -16.56 14.49
CA ALA A 157 11.89 -16.07 15.31
C ALA A 157 11.86 -14.54 15.43
N VAL A 158 11.66 -13.84 14.31
CA VAL A 158 11.58 -12.36 14.29
C VAL A 158 10.31 -11.86 14.99
N TRP A 159 9.17 -12.48 14.73
CA TRP A 159 7.90 -12.16 15.40
C TRP A 159 8.02 -12.32 16.91
N TYR A 160 8.57 -13.45 17.37
CA TYR A 160 8.74 -13.73 18.78
C TYR A 160 9.72 -12.73 19.42
N ALA A 161 10.83 -12.43 18.73
CA ALA A 161 11.83 -11.48 19.19
C ALA A 161 11.25 -10.07 19.38
N ILE A 162 10.43 -9.59 18.44
CA ILE A 162 9.84 -8.25 18.50
C ILE A 162 8.73 -8.16 19.57
N ASN A 163 7.94 -9.22 19.76
CA ASN A 163 6.75 -9.16 20.62
C ASN A 163 7.00 -9.64 22.07
N TYR A 164 7.93 -10.57 22.30
CA TYR A 164 8.02 -11.28 23.59
C TYR A 164 9.40 -11.27 24.25
N LEU A 165 10.49 -10.95 23.55
CA LEU A 165 11.81 -10.93 24.21
C LEU A 165 11.82 -9.87 25.32
N PRO A 166 12.13 -10.24 26.58
CA PRO A 166 12.05 -9.36 27.76
C PRO A 166 13.14 -8.30 27.82
N SER A 167 13.79 -8.01 26.69
CA SER A 167 15.00 -7.20 26.50
C SER A 167 14.82 -5.70 26.80
N PHE A 168 13.97 -5.32 27.76
CA PHE A 168 13.68 -3.92 28.12
C PHE A 168 13.27 -3.05 26.92
N GLY A 169 12.69 -3.65 25.87
CA GLY A 169 12.35 -2.95 24.62
C GLY A 169 13.53 -2.73 23.67
N LEU A 170 14.71 -3.30 23.93
CA LEU A 170 15.90 -3.18 23.09
C LEU A 170 15.68 -3.71 21.68
N VAL A 171 15.09 -4.91 21.52
CA VAL A 171 14.88 -5.50 20.19
C VAL A 171 13.97 -4.61 19.32
N PRO A 172 12.79 -4.17 19.81
CA PRO A 172 12.00 -3.21 19.08
C PRO A 172 12.70 -1.86 18.86
N ALA A 173 13.52 -1.38 19.80
CA ALA A 173 14.27 -0.13 19.64
C ALA A 173 15.32 -0.24 18.52
N LEU A 174 16.06 -1.35 18.47
CA LEU A 174 17.02 -1.66 17.40
C LEU A 174 16.33 -1.82 16.05
N ALA A 175 15.18 -2.48 16.01
CA ALA A 175 14.40 -2.63 14.78
C ALA A 175 13.83 -1.29 14.27
N ASN A 176 13.54 -0.35 15.18
CA ASN A 176 13.13 1.02 14.86
C ASN A 176 14.31 1.98 14.63
N PHE A 177 15.55 1.54 14.80
CA PHE A 177 16.71 2.35 14.46
C PHE A 177 16.70 2.63 12.96
N VAL A 178 16.75 3.91 12.59
CA VAL A 178 16.52 4.41 11.22
C VAL A 178 17.22 3.56 10.14
N PRO A 179 18.53 3.28 10.19
CA PRO A 179 19.18 2.49 9.14
C PRO A 179 18.68 1.04 9.08
N VAL A 180 18.35 0.43 10.22
CA VAL A 180 17.80 -0.93 10.26
C VAL A 180 16.39 -0.94 9.70
N ARG A 181 15.58 0.06 10.04
CA ARG A 181 14.22 0.23 9.53
C ARG A 181 14.22 0.43 8.02
N ILE A 182 15.05 1.35 7.51
CA ILE A 182 15.20 1.60 6.07
C ILE A 182 15.68 0.34 5.35
N ALA A 183 16.72 -0.33 5.86
CA ALA A 183 17.23 -1.55 5.25
C ALA A 183 16.17 -2.66 5.22
N SER A 184 15.40 -2.82 6.30
CA SER A 184 14.32 -3.82 6.39
C SER A 184 13.19 -3.51 5.40
N LYS A 185 12.76 -2.24 5.31
CA LYS A 185 11.76 -1.80 4.34
C LYS A 185 12.26 -1.97 2.91
N ALA A 186 13.51 -1.60 2.62
CA ALA A 186 14.13 -1.79 1.30
C ALA A 186 14.19 -3.27 0.91
N ALA A 187 14.60 -4.15 1.82
CA ALA A 187 14.60 -5.59 1.61
C ALA A 187 13.19 -6.14 1.33
N SER A 188 12.18 -5.69 2.09
CA SER A 188 10.78 -6.02 1.83
C SER A 188 10.31 -5.56 0.45
N THR A 189 10.68 -4.34 0.07
CA THR A 189 10.33 -3.76 -1.23
C THR A 189 11.02 -4.49 -2.37
N LEU A 190 12.27 -4.90 -2.20
CA LEU A 190 13.01 -5.71 -3.16
C LEU A 190 12.29 -7.03 -3.43
N LEU A 191 11.92 -7.78 -2.37
CA LEU A 191 11.17 -9.03 -2.54
C LEU A 191 9.80 -8.82 -3.18
N ARG A 192 9.11 -7.72 -2.82
CA ARG A 192 7.83 -7.36 -3.44
C ARG A 192 7.98 -7.10 -4.94
N ALA A 193 9.00 -6.34 -5.35
CA ALA A 193 9.27 -6.05 -6.76
C ALA A 193 9.65 -7.33 -7.53
N GLN A 194 10.54 -8.16 -6.98
CA GLN A 194 10.92 -9.44 -7.58
C GLN A 194 9.72 -10.37 -7.77
N LEU A 195 8.84 -10.45 -6.77
CA LEU A 195 7.63 -11.27 -6.85
C LEU A 195 6.64 -10.73 -7.90
N LEU A 196 6.45 -9.40 -7.98
CA LEU A 196 5.66 -8.75 -9.02
C LEU A 196 6.18 -9.13 -10.41
N ILE A 197 7.49 -8.95 -10.64
CA ILE A 197 8.16 -9.21 -11.91
C ILE A 197 8.01 -10.68 -12.31
N ALA A 198 8.34 -11.61 -11.41
CA ALA A 198 8.24 -13.05 -11.66
C ALA A 198 6.81 -13.49 -12.02
N MET A 199 5.79 -12.87 -11.42
CA MET A 199 4.39 -13.21 -11.68
C MET A 199 3.86 -12.56 -12.95
N VAL A 200 4.36 -11.38 -13.33
CA VAL A 200 4.14 -10.81 -14.67
C VAL A 200 4.71 -11.75 -15.73
N ASP A 201 5.97 -12.18 -15.60
CA ASP A 201 6.62 -13.09 -16.55
C ASP A 201 5.85 -14.41 -16.66
N ALA A 202 5.41 -14.97 -15.53
CA ALA A 202 4.57 -16.16 -15.49
C ALA A 202 3.24 -15.94 -16.21
N GLY A 203 2.60 -14.78 -16.01
CA GLY A 203 1.35 -14.40 -16.68
C GLY A 203 1.51 -14.26 -18.19
N VAL A 204 2.57 -13.60 -18.67
CA VAL A 204 2.90 -13.48 -20.10
C VAL A 204 3.13 -14.86 -20.71
N LYS A 205 3.90 -15.71 -20.03
CA LYS A 205 4.21 -17.07 -20.50
C LYS A 205 2.98 -17.98 -20.55
N ALA A 206 2.11 -17.90 -19.54
CA ALA A 206 0.90 -18.72 -19.46
C ALA A 206 -0.17 -18.26 -20.46
N HIS A 207 -0.25 -16.97 -20.75
CA HIS A 207 -1.29 -16.38 -21.58
C HIS A 207 -0.71 -15.40 -22.62
N PRO A 208 0.05 -15.90 -23.61
CA PRO A 208 0.69 -15.04 -24.62
C PRO A 208 -0.37 -14.25 -25.41
N GLY A 209 -0.10 -12.96 -25.62
CA GLY A 209 -1.00 -12.03 -26.31
C GLY A 209 -2.12 -11.44 -25.44
N GLN A 210 -2.31 -11.91 -24.21
CA GLN A 210 -3.26 -11.30 -23.27
C GLN A 210 -2.51 -10.31 -22.37
N TRP A 211 -2.80 -9.01 -22.52
CA TRP A 211 -2.14 -7.97 -21.73
C TRP A 211 -2.72 -7.83 -20.32
N TYR A 212 -3.99 -8.17 -20.08
CA TYR A 212 -4.63 -8.00 -18.78
C TYR A 212 -4.16 -9.04 -17.75
N THR A 213 -3.86 -10.27 -18.18
CA THR A 213 -3.42 -11.36 -17.30
C THR A 213 -2.11 -11.05 -16.56
N PRO A 214 -1.01 -10.66 -17.24
CA PRO A 214 0.21 -10.27 -16.55
C PRO A 214 0.02 -9.08 -15.61
N LEU A 215 -0.80 -8.09 -15.98
CA LEU A 215 -1.10 -6.95 -15.10
C LEU A 215 -1.83 -7.40 -13.83
N PHE A 216 -2.83 -8.26 -13.96
CA PHE A 216 -3.55 -8.82 -12.83
C PHE A 216 -2.63 -9.65 -11.93
N TYR A 217 -1.82 -10.53 -12.52
CA TYR A 217 -0.87 -11.38 -11.81
C TYR A 217 0.15 -10.55 -11.03
N GLY A 218 0.78 -9.57 -11.68
CA GLY A 218 1.73 -8.67 -11.03
C GLY A 218 1.11 -7.85 -9.89
N THR A 219 -0.12 -7.36 -10.09
CA THR A 219 -0.84 -6.60 -9.04
C THR A 219 -1.13 -7.47 -7.82
N VAL A 220 -1.74 -8.64 -8.02
CA VAL A 220 -2.05 -9.57 -6.91
C VAL A 220 -0.78 -10.07 -6.22
N ALA A 221 0.28 -10.33 -6.97
CA ALA A 221 1.58 -10.70 -6.43
C ALA A 221 2.15 -9.61 -5.50
N ALA A 222 2.03 -8.35 -5.90
CA ALA A 222 2.56 -7.22 -5.14
C ALA A 222 1.71 -6.84 -3.92
N THR A 223 0.41 -7.17 -3.90
CA THR A 223 -0.54 -6.70 -2.86
C THR A 223 -1.33 -7.78 -2.15
N GLY A 224 -1.14 -9.06 -2.49
CA GLY A 224 -1.94 -10.15 -1.93
C GLY A 224 -1.88 -10.24 -0.40
N GLY A 225 -0.79 -9.77 0.20
CA GLY A 225 -0.67 -9.59 1.65
C GLY A 225 -1.76 -8.69 2.25
N LYS A 226 -2.02 -7.55 1.61
CA LYS A 226 -3.07 -6.61 2.04
C LYS A 226 -4.46 -7.18 1.81
N PHE A 227 -4.70 -7.84 0.67
CA PHE A 227 -6.01 -8.45 0.39
C PHE A 227 -6.37 -9.52 1.41
N ILE A 228 -5.42 -10.37 1.80
CA ILE A 228 -5.68 -11.37 2.84
C ILE A 228 -5.81 -10.69 4.20
N ALA A 229 -5.00 -9.68 4.52
CA ALA A 229 -5.13 -8.95 5.78
C ALA A 229 -6.52 -8.31 5.92
N ASP A 230 -7.06 -7.69 4.87
CA ASP A 230 -8.40 -7.11 4.84
C ASP A 230 -9.48 -8.18 5.02
N ALA A 231 -9.35 -9.33 4.34
CA ALA A 231 -10.28 -10.44 4.51
C ALA A 231 -10.28 -10.98 5.95
N VAL A 232 -9.09 -11.11 6.57
CA VAL A 232 -8.97 -11.57 7.95
C VAL A 232 -9.51 -10.54 8.94
N ALA A 233 -9.29 -9.24 8.70
CA ALA A 233 -9.87 -8.16 9.50
C ALA A 233 -11.41 -8.19 9.42
N ALA A 234 -11.98 -8.32 8.22
CA ALA A 234 -13.41 -8.43 8.02
C ALA A 234 -14.03 -9.66 8.71
N ILE A 235 -13.39 -10.84 8.59
CA ILE A 235 -13.84 -12.07 9.28
C ILE A 235 -13.73 -11.92 10.81
N SER A 236 -12.79 -11.11 11.28
CA SER A 236 -12.62 -10.78 12.70
C SER A 236 -13.64 -9.77 13.24
N GLY A 237 -14.53 -9.26 12.39
CA GLY A 237 -15.51 -8.24 12.76
C GLY A 237 -14.95 -6.81 12.79
N GLU A 238 -13.77 -6.58 12.22
CA GLU A 238 -13.21 -5.23 12.07
C GLU A 238 -13.87 -4.54 10.87
N SER A 239 -14.33 -3.30 11.05
CA SER A 239 -14.93 -2.50 9.99
C SER A 239 -13.84 -1.89 9.10
N THR A 240 -13.20 -2.72 8.28
CA THR A 240 -12.20 -2.29 7.30
C THR A 240 -12.81 -2.24 5.91
N LEU A 241 -12.67 -1.10 5.21
CA LEU A 241 -12.96 -1.04 3.79
C LEU A 241 -11.98 -1.93 3.03
N SER A 242 -12.49 -2.74 2.12
CA SER A 242 -11.65 -3.61 1.29
C SER A 242 -10.77 -2.76 0.37
N SER A 243 -9.47 -3.08 0.26
CA SER A 243 -8.58 -2.46 -0.72
C SER A 243 -8.99 -2.69 -2.18
N PHE A 244 -9.94 -3.60 -2.46
CA PHE A 244 -10.55 -3.70 -3.78
C PHE A 244 -11.54 -2.57 -4.08
N TYR A 245 -12.21 -2.06 -3.04
CA TYR A 245 -13.16 -0.97 -3.16
C TYR A 245 -12.45 0.39 -3.18
N MET A 246 -11.42 0.54 -2.33
CA MET A 246 -10.65 1.76 -2.19
C MET A 246 -9.16 1.41 -2.33
N PRO A 247 -8.59 1.48 -3.55
CA PRO A 247 -7.23 1.04 -3.80
C PRO A 247 -6.24 1.99 -3.14
N GLU A 248 -5.66 1.53 -2.03
CA GLU A 248 -4.56 2.21 -1.35
C GLU A 248 -3.29 2.23 -2.22
N TRP A 249 -2.31 3.03 -1.80
CA TRP A 249 -0.99 3.13 -2.44
C TRP A 249 -0.39 1.76 -2.80
N ALA A 250 -0.50 0.76 -1.93
CA ALA A 250 0.03 -0.56 -2.21
C ALA A 250 -0.57 -1.16 -3.49
N VAL A 251 -1.91 -1.08 -3.66
CA VAL A 251 -2.61 -1.63 -4.83
C VAL A 251 -2.28 -0.83 -6.08
N ARG A 252 -2.32 0.50 -5.98
CA ARG A 252 -1.99 1.41 -7.08
C ARG A 252 -0.57 1.20 -7.58
N SER A 253 0.41 1.20 -6.67
CA SER A 253 1.82 0.98 -7.01
C SER A 253 2.06 -0.41 -7.59
N GLY A 254 1.38 -1.45 -7.09
CA GLY A 254 1.47 -2.81 -7.66
C GLY A 254 0.94 -2.87 -9.09
N PHE A 255 -0.20 -2.23 -9.36
CA PHE A 255 -0.78 -2.15 -10.70
C PHE A 255 0.11 -1.34 -11.65
N ILE A 256 0.48 -0.12 -11.28
CA ILE A 256 1.31 0.75 -12.14
C ILE A 256 2.71 0.14 -12.35
N GLY A 257 3.29 -0.46 -11.32
CA GLY A 257 4.55 -1.20 -11.45
C GLY A 257 4.46 -2.34 -12.45
N SER A 258 3.34 -3.07 -12.48
CA SER A 258 3.08 -4.12 -13.48
C SER A 258 2.93 -3.54 -14.88
N VAL A 259 2.23 -2.42 -15.02
CA VAL A 259 2.10 -1.70 -16.31
C VAL A 259 3.46 -1.25 -16.82
N VAL A 260 4.25 -0.59 -15.98
CA VAL A 260 5.60 -0.12 -16.34
C VAL A 260 6.48 -1.30 -16.75
N TYR A 261 6.48 -2.40 -15.99
CA TYR A 261 7.28 -3.57 -16.32
C TYR A 261 6.86 -4.20 -17.66
N VAL A 262 5.56 -4.42 -17.89
CA VAL A 262 5.04 -4.96 -19.17
C VAL A 262 5.40 -4.05 -20.35
N LEU A 263 5.27 -2.73 -20.20
CA LEU A 263 5.61 -1.77 -21.25
C LEU A 263 7.11 -1.81 -21.59
N LEU A 264 7.97 -1.91 -20.58
CA LEU A 264 9.42 -1.94 -20.78
C LEU A 264 9.90 -3.28 -21.36
N ALA A 265 9.39 -4.40 -20.85
CA ALA A 265 9.91 -5.74 -21.14
C ALA A 265 9.17 -6.50 -22.25
N TYR A 266 7.88 -6.23 -22.50
CA TYR A 266 7.03 -7.11 -23.32
C TYR A 266 6.25 -6.40 -24.43
N SER A 267 6.32 -5.07 -24.54
CA SER A 267 5.72 -4.29 -25.64
C SER A 267 4.27 -4.71 -26.00
N PRO A 268 3.28 -4.34 -25.17
CA PRO A 268 1.90 -4.83 -25.31
C PRO A 268 1.13 -4.29 -26.54
N LEU A 269 1.74 -3.47 -27.41
CA LEU A 269 1.09 -2.76 -28.52
C LEU A 269 1.35 -3.34 -29.92
N GLY A 270 1.91 -4.56 -30.06
CA GLY A 270 2.06 -5.25 -31.35
C GLY A 270 3.50 -5.66 -31.69
N ASP A 271 3.86 -5.65 -32.99
CA ASP A 271 5.17 -6.02 -33.58
C ASP A 271 6.39 -5.20 -33.09
N TYR A 272 6.23 -4.41 -32.03
CA TYR A 272 7.26 -3.53 -31.51
C TYR A 272 8.22 -4.31 -30.63
N GLU A 273 9.51 -4.16 -30.90
CA GLU A 273 10.57 -4.67 -30.05
C GLU A 273 10.46 -4.11 -28.61
N PRO A 274 10.79 -4.92 -27.59
CA PRO A 274 10.82 -4.48 -26.19
C PRO A 274 11.72 -3.25 -26.04
N LEU A 275 11.32 -2.32 -25.17
CA LEU A 275 12.08 -1.08 -24.94
C LEU A 275 13.39 -1.34 -24.19
N LEU A 276 13.39 -2.36 -23.33
CA LEU A 276 14.53 -2.81 -22.56
C LEU A 276 14.58 -4.33 -22.53
N GLU A 277 15.79 -4.85 -22.35
CA GLU A 277 15.98 -6.23 -21.91
C GLU A 277 15.26 -6.47 -20.57
N ALA A 278 14.63 -7.63 -20.39
CA ALA A 278 13.78 -7.92 -19.23
C ALA A 278 14.49 -7.68 -17.89
N GLU A 279 15.79 -8.01 -17.80
CA GLU A 279 16.61 -7.77 -16.62
C GLU A 279 16.76 -6.27 -16.30
N LEU A 280 16.95 -5.43 -17.32
CA LEU A 280 17.06 -3.98 -17.15
C LEU A 280 15.71 -3.35 -16.80
N ALA A 281 14.62 -3.85 -17.39
CA ALA A 281 13.26 -3.46 -17.03
C ALA A 281 12.93 -3.81 -15.57
N ALA A 282 13.31 -5.01 -15.14
CA ALA A 282 13.19 -5.48 -13.76
C ALA A 282 13.97 -4.58 -12.79
N ALA A 283 15.21 -4.23 -13.14
CA ALA A 283 16.04 -3.31 -12.35
C ALA A 283 15.44 -1.90 -12.29
N ALA A 284 14.86 -1.39 -13.38
CA ALA A 284 14.21 -0.08 -13.41
C ALA A 284 13.00 -0.03 -12.45
N VAL A 285 12.11 -1.02 -12.51
CA VAL A 285 10.93 -1.09 -11.62
C VAL A 285 11.34 -1.29 -10.16
N THR A 286 12.32 -2.16 -9.91
CA THR A 286 12.86 -2.37 -8.56
C THR A 286 13.47 -1.09 -8.00
N THR A 287 14.24 -0.36 -8.81
CA THR A 287 14.84 0.93 -8.41
C THR A 287 13.77 1.97 -8.10
N LEU A 288 12.71 2.08 -8.91
CA LEU A 288 11.58 2.98 -8.65
C LEU A 288 10.93 2.69 -7.28
N PHE A 289 10.64 1.42 -7.00
CA PHE A 289 10.03 0.99 -5.74
C PHE A 289 10.94 1.26 -4.54
N LEU A 290 12.23 0.95 -4.67
CA LEU A 290 13.22 1.21 -3.62
C LEU A 290 13.42 2.70 -3.37
N ALA A 291 13.55 3.51 -4.43
CA ALA A 291 13.70 4.96 -4.33
C ALA A 291 12.50 5.57 -3.58
N HIS A 292 11.28 5.17 -3.94
CA HIS A 292 10.08 5.60 -3.21
C HIS A 292 10.12 5.18 -1.73
N THR A 293 10.48 3.92 -1.45
CA THR A 293 10.49 3.39 -0.07
C THR A 293 11.50 4.13 0.80
N VAL A 294 12.70 4.35 0.28
CA VAL A 294 13.77 5.08 0.98
C VAL A 294 13.40 6.54 1.15
N ALA A 295 12.90 7.20 0.10
CA ALA A 295 12.51 8.60 0.17
C ALA A 295 11.36 8.83 1.16
N SER A 296 10.35 7.97 1.16
CA SER A 296 9.22 8.07 2.11
C SER A 296 9.66 7.88 3.56
N ASP A 297 10.59 6.96 3.85
CA ASP A 297 11.07 6.77 5.23
C ASP A 297 12.03 7.89 5.68
N LEU A 298 12.80 8.47 4.76
CA LEU A 298 13.71 9.58 5.06
C LEU A 298 12.98 10.91 5.31
N LEU A 299 11.89 11.15 4.57
CA LEU A 299 11.08 12.35 4.72
C LEU A 299 10.01 12.21 5.81
N ASP A 300 9.79 10.99 6.32
CA ASP A 300 8.69 10.65 7.23
C ASP A 300 7.31 11.04 6.67
N ASP A 301 7.20 11.06 5.34
CA ASP A 301 6.03 11.49 4.58
C ASP A 301 5.71 10.44 3.49
N PRO A 302 4.49 9.91 3.41
CA PRO A 302 4.11 8.95 2.37
C PRO A 302 4.13 9.60 0.98
N LEU A 303 5.25 9.46 0.26
CA LEU A 303 5.39 10.02 -1.09
C LEU A 303 4.60 9.21 -2.13
N ASP A 304 3.35 9.56 -2.40
CA ASP A 304 2.59 8.81 -3.41
C ASP A 304 2.89 9.25 -4.85
N TRP A 305 3.86 8.58 -5.50
CA TRP A 305 4.15 8.80 -6.93
C TRP A 305 3.03 8.31 -7.87
N THR A 306 2.05 7.58 -7.34
CA THR A 306 0.87 7.11 -8.08
C THR A 306 -0.28 8.12 -8.07
N ALA A 307 -0.25 9.10 -7.16
CA ALA A 307 -1.30 10.12 -7.03
C ALA A 307 -1.58 10.91 -8.33
N PRO A 308 -0.59 11.29 -9.16
CA PRO A 308 -0.87 11.94 -10.44
C PRO A 308 -1.71 11.07 -11.39
N PHE A 309 -1.48 9.74 -11.39
CA PHE A 309 -2.24 8.82 -12.23
C PHE A 309 -3.68 8.65 -11.74
N GLU A 310 -3.88 8.60 -10.43
CA GLU A 310 -5.21 8.60 -9.81
C GLU A 310 -5.97 9.88 -10.16
N TRP A 311 -5.32 11.05 -10.04
CA TRP A 311 -5.93 12.32 -10.39
C TRP A 311 -6.35 12.36 -11.87
N ILE A 312 -5.47 11.93 -12.79
CA ILE A 312 -5.81 11.81 -14.21
C ILE A 312 -6.97 10.84 -14.42
N PHE A 313 -6.98 9.70 -13.74
CA PHE A 313 -8.05 8.72 -13.84
C PHE A 313 -9.41 9.31 -13.43
N HIS A 314 -9.47 10.00 -12.29
CA HIS A 314 -10.70 10.65 -11.82
C HIS A 314 -11.12 11.80 -12.74
N LEU A 315 -10.16 12.57 -13.27
CA LEU A 315 -10.43 13.62 -14.24
C LEU A 315 -11.05 13.07 -15.53
N VAL A 316 -10.48 11.99 -16.07
CA VAL A 316 -10.92 11.39 -17.35
C VAL A 316 -12.24 10.63 -17.18
N THR A 317 -12.37 9.83 -16.12
CA THR A 317 -13.57 9.00 -15.90
C THR A 317 -14.73 9.77 -15.29
N ARG A 318 -14.48 10.95 -14.72
CA ARG A 318 -15.43 11.73 -13.92
C ARG A 318 -15.99 10.98 -12.72
N VAL A 319 -15.35 9.87 -12.32
CA VAL A 319 -15.65 9.21 -11.05
C VAL A 319 -15.08 10.10 -9.96
N PRO A 320 -15.87 10.54 -8.97
CA PRO A 320 -15.34 11.37 -7.89
C PRO A 320 -14.21 10.65 -7.13
N PRO A 321 -13.14 11.35 -6.73
CA PRO A 321 -12.10 10.76 -5.90
C PRO A 321 -12.72 10.21 -4.61
N SER A 322 -12.26 9.05 -4.16
CA SER A 322 -12.79 8.46 -2.94
C SER A 322 -12.51 9.39 -1.75
N LYS A 323 -13.51 9.64 -0.91
CA LYS A 323 -13.43 10.53 0.26
C LYS A 323 -12.38 10.16 1.32
N SER A 324 -11.51 9.17 1.10
CA SER A 324 -10.45 8.82 2.04
C SER A 324 -9.52 9.97 2.38
N ASP A 325 -9.27 10.89 1.45
CA ASP A 325 -8.47 12.09 1.73
C ASP A 325 -9.23 13.04 2.67
N ALA A 326 -10.54 13.18 2.46
CA ALA A 326 -11.41 13.95 3.35
C ALA A 326 -11.64 13.28 4.72
N ILE A 327 -11.56 11.95 4.81
CA ILE A 327 -11.65 11.22 6.08
C ILE A 327 -10.36 11.39 6.91
N PHE A 328 -9.19 11.52 6.27
CA PHE A 328 -7.97 11.93 6.98
C PHE A 328 -8.06 13.40 7.44
N ASP A 329 -8.59 14.30 6.61
CA ASP A 329 -8.84 15.69 7.03
C ASP A 329 -9.88 15.79 8.17
N GLU A 330 -10.92 14.96 8.14
CA GLU A 330 -12.00 14.92 9.16
C GLU A 330 -11.53 14.23 10.46
N ALA A 331 -10.70 13.19 10.37
CA ALA A 331 -10.07 12.56 11.54
C ALA A 331 -8.98 13.43 12.19
N VAL A 332 -8.27 14.25 11.40
CA VAL A 332 -7.34 15.27 11.91
C VAL A 332 -8.11 16.45 12.51
N ALA A 333 -9.27 16.80 11.94
CA ALA A 333 -10.18 17.80 12.52
C ALA A 333 -10.79 17.33 13.85
N GLU A 334 -11.20 16.05 13.97
CA GLU A 334 -11.68 15.46 15.23
C GLU A 334 -10.57 15.23 16.27
N ALA A 335 -9.31 15.05 15.85
CA ALA A 335 -8.16 14.94 16.75
C ALA A 335 -7.65 16.28 17.28
N THR A 336 -8.20 17.41 16.80
CA THR A 336 -7.96 18.72 17.41
C THR A 336 -8.86 18.82 18.65
N PRO A 337 -8.31 18.89 19.88
CA PRO A 337 -9.13 18.89 21.07
C PRO A 337 -9.97 20.17 21.11
N SER A 338 -11.25 20.04 20.78
CA SER A 338 -12.25 21.04 21.13
C SER A 338 -12.16 21.26 22.64
N ALA A 339 -11.73 22.45 23.04
CA ALA A 339 -11.61 22.87 24.43
C ALA A 339 -13.02 23.02 25.05
N GLY A 340 -13.69 21.89 25.26
CA GLY A 340 -14.89 21.80 26.07
C GLY A 340 -14.52 21.79 27.56
N PRO A 341 -15.31 22.44 28.44
CA PRO A 341 -14.99 22.56 29.86
C PRO A 341 -14.97 21.19 30.55
N ALA A 342 -13.96 21.00 31.41
CA ALA A 342 -13.69 19.77 32.12
C ALA A 342 -14.92 19.24 32.92
N PRO A 343 -15.33 17.98 32.73
CA PRO A 343 -16.33 17.37 33.60
C PRO A 343 -15.71 17.04 34.97
N SER A 344 -16.30 17.61 36.01
CA SER A 344 -16.03 17.35 37.42
C SER A 344 -16.12 15.85 37.74
N ALA A 345 -15.00 15.25 38.11
CA ALA A 345 -14.92 13.85 38.52
C ALA A 345 -15.49 13.64 39.94
N THR A 346 -16.65 12.99 40.02
CA THR A 346 -17.11 12.29 41.22
C THR A 346 -17.01 10.78 40.95
N PRO A 347 -16.22 10.00 41.70
CA PRO A 347 -16.08 8.57 41.44
C PRO A 347 -17.31 7.82 41.96
N SER A 348 -18.11 7.27 41.05
CA SER A 348 -19.17 6.33 41.41
C SER A 348 -18.57 4.95 41.68
N ARG A 349 -18.66 4.55 42.94
CA ARG A 349 -18.26 3.29 43.52
C ARG A 349 -19.18 2.18 42.98
N ILE A 350 -18.65 1.27 42.16
CA ILE A 350 -19.34 0.04 41.80
C ILE A 350 -19.30 -0.88 43.02
N GLU A 351 -20.43 -1.02 43.70
CA GLU A 351 -20.65 -2.01 44.75
C GLU A 351 -20.72 -3.40 44.13
N ALA A 352 -19.86 -4.30 44.62
CA ALA A 352 -19.90 -5.72 44.28
C ALA A 352 -21.07 -6.39 45.03
N PRO A 353 -21.87 -7.26 44.37
CA PRO A 353 -22.88 -8.04 45.06
C PRO A 353 -22.22 -9.14 45.89
N SER A 354 -22.39 -9.03 47.21
CA SER A 354 -22.07 -10.07 48.18
C SER A 354 -23.20 -11.10 48.24
N THR A 355 -22.97 -12.32 47.73
CA THR A 355 -23.70 -13.51 48.20
C THR A 355 -22.76 -14.70 48.30
N SER A 356 -22.58 -15.13 49.55
CA SER A 356 -21.87 -16.32 49.98
C SER A 356 -22.74 -17.57 49.79
N THR A 357 -22.25 -18.55 49.01
CA THR A 357 -22.68 -19.95 49.16
C THR A 357 -21.47 -20.85 48.96
N THR A 358 -20.97 -21.39 50.07
CA THR A 358 -19.90 -22.39 50.15
C THR A 358 -20.35 -23.71 49.51
N PRO A 359 -19.65 -24.27 48.49
CA PRO A 359 -19.89 -25.63 48.04
C PRO A 359 -19.15 -26.62 48.95
N ALA A 360 -19.86 -27.68 49.36
CA ALA A 360 -19.35 -28.77 50.19
C ALA A 360 -18.22 -29.56 49.50
N PRO A 361 -17.26 -30.12 50.27
CA PRO A 361 -16.14 -30.87 49.70
C PRO A 361 -16.58 -32.21 49.09
N PRO A 362 -15.95 -32.66 47.98
CA PRO A 362 -16.31 -33.90 47.31
C PRO A 362 -15.95 -35.15 48.15
N LYS A 363 -16.90 -36.09 48.24
CA LYS A 363 -16.70 -37.41 48.85
C LYS A 363 -15.61 -38.20 48.10
N ARG A 364 -14.57 -38.58 48.84
CA ARG A 364 -13.45 -39.41 48.39
C ARG A 364 -13.95 -40.82 48.01
N ARG A 365 -13.95 -41.14 46.71
CA ARG A 365 -14.29 -42.48 46.19
C ARG A 365 -13.13 -43.44 46.47
N THR A 366 -13.35 -44.40 47.36
CA THR A 366 -12.42 -45.52 47.63
C THR A 366 -12.44 -46.50 46.45
N LEU A 367 -11.28 -46.74 45.84
CA LEU A 367 -11.07 -47.80 44.85
C LEU A 367 -10.98 -49.17 45.54
N PRO A 368 -11.55 -50.24 44.95
CA PRO A 368 -11.43 -51.59 45.49
C PRO A 368 -10.01 -52.14 45.28
N LYS A 369 -9.46 -52.75 46.34
CA LYS A 369 -8.22 -53.53 46.28
C LYS A 369 -8.42 -54.75 45.38
N ARG A 370 -7.63 -54.87 44.31
CA ARG A 370 -7.47 -56.13 43.58
C ARG A 370 -6.71 -57.12 44.46
N LYS A 371 -7.25 -58.34 44.56
CA LYS A 371 -6.56 -59.53 45.05
C LYS A 371 -5.84 -60.20 43.89
#